data_AF-A0A3D1Z9Y3-F1
#
_entry.id   AF-A0A3D1Z9Y3-F1
#
_cell.length_a   1.000
_cell.length_b   1.000
_cell.length_c   1.000
_cell.angle_alpha   90.00
_cell.angle_beta   90.00
_cell.angle_gamma   90.00
#
_symmetry.space_group_name_H-M   'P 1'
#
loop_
_entity.id
_entity.type
_entity.pdbx_description
1 polymer ?
#
loop_
_entity_poly.entity_id
_entity_poly.type
_entity_poly.pdbx_seq_one_letter_code
_entity_poly.pdbx_strand_id
1 'polypeptide(L)'
;RSMLRVLFNSDFFQSEERRYGKVKSPVELVTGVIRLTEEFDGPSIEIGDRNSQMSFMGQQLLNPPSVEGWHQGVEWIETGSLIERLNFAAQQLGDLEKPGVKSMVRNILQDESEPISAERLVDKCLDQLGAIEVSPDTKSALVRFASSQSFESRSADSSDETQKNVSDLLRLVASVPEFQRT
;
A
#
# COMPACT_ATOMS: atom_id res chain seq x y z
N ARG A 1 5.62 26.19 -22.69
CA ARG A 1 5.39 24.79 -23.16
C ARG A 1 6.67 23.94 -23.17
N SER A 2 7.86 24.50 -23.45
CA SER A 2 9.13 23.75 -23.48
C SER A 2 9.64 23.29 -22.10
N MET A 3 9.50 24.11 -21.05
CA MET A 3 9.96 23.76 -19.70
C MET A 3 9.27 22.52 -19.12
N LEU A 4 7.93 22.45 -19.14
CA LEU A 4 7.20 21.28 -18.64
C LEU A 4 7.54 20.00 -19.43
N ARG A 5 7.79 20.13 -20.74
CA ARG A 5 8.27 19.00 -21.55
C ARG A 5 9.62 18.51 -21.06
N VAL A 6 10.57 19.40 -20.77
CA VAL A 6 11.88 19.02 -20.23
C VAL A 6 11.73 18.38 -18.85
N LEU A 7 10.94 18.98 -17.96
CA LEU A 7 10.73 18.43 -16.62
C LEU A 7 10.13 17.02 -16.64
N PHE A 8 9.08 16.79 -17.43
CA PHE A 8 8.40 15.49 -17.49
C PHE A 8 9.19 14.42 -18.26
N ASN A 9 10.15 14.80 -19.12
CA ASN A 9 10.97 13.85 -19.89
C ASN A 9 12.44 13.88 -19.44
N SER A 10 12.73 14.37 -18.24
CA SER A 10 14.10 14.42 -17.71
C SER A 10 14.47 13.08 -17.10
N ASP A 11 15.58 12.50 -17.55
CA ASP A 11 16.14 11.26 -16.99
C ASP A 11 16.42 11.38 -15.49
N PHE A 12 16.73 12.58 -14.99
CA PHE A 12 16.98 12.81 -13.57
C PHE A 12 15.76 12.45 -12.70
N PHE A 13 14.55 12.80 -13.11
CA PHE A 13 13.34 12.51 -12.33
C PHE A 13 12.80 11.09 -12.58
N GLN A 14 13.24 10.43 -13.65
CA GLN A 14 12.81 9.07 -14.03
C GLN A 14 13.80 7.97 -13.63
N SER A 15 15.02 8.33 -13.24
CA SER A 15 16.07 7.36 -12.89
C SER A 15 15.67 6.45 -11.72
N GLU A 16 16.04 5.17 -11.80
CA GLU A 16 15.80 4.17 -10.75
C GLU A 16 16.36 4.58 -9.38
N GLU A 17 17.48 5.31 -9.35
CA GLU A 17 18.08 5.82 -8.11
C GLU A 17 17.18 6.82 -7.38
N ARG A 18 16.32 7.54 -8.11
CA ARG A 18 15.47 8.61 -7.55
C ARG A 18 14.05 8.14 -7.26
N ARG A 19 13.59 7.05 -7.89
CA ARG A 19 12.31 6.42 -7.55
C ARG A 19 12.35 5.93 -6.10
N TYR A 20 11.25 6.09 -5.37
CA TYR A 20 11.15 5.68 -3.96
C TYR A 20 12.19 6.36 -3.04
N GLY A 21 12.78 7.49 -3.48
CA GLY A 21 13.75 8.25 -2.70
C GLY A 21 13.12 9.07 -1.57
N LYS A 22 11.81 9.29 -1.62
CA LYS A 22 11.07 10.06 -0.61
C LYS A 22 10.23 9.12 0.26
N VAL A 23 10.31 9.26 1.58
CA VAL A 23 9.35 8.61 2.46
C VAL A 23 8.02 9.36 2.41
N LYS A 24 6.92 8.64 2.19
CA LYS A 24 5.57 9.22 2.21
C LYS A 24 5.32 9.88 3.57
N SER A 25 4.94 11.16 3.57
CA SER A 25 4.38 11.81 4.77
C SER A 25 3.15 11.05 5.28
N PRO A 26 2.74 11.22 6.56
CA PRO A 26 1.53 10.58 7.06
C PRO A 26 0.29 10.86 6.21
N VAL A 27 0.14 12.10 5.70
CA VAL A 27 -0.97 12.43 4.80
C VAL A 27 -0.89 11.67 3.49
N GLU A 28 0.28 11.56 2.85
CA GLU A 28 0.44 10.82 1.60
C GLU A 28 0.13 9.32 1.79
N LEU A 29 0.57 8.73 2.90
CA LEU A 29 0.29 7.33 3.21
C LEU A 29 -1.20 7.11 3.44
N VAL A 30 -1.80 7.87 4.36
CA VAL A 30 -3.19 7.66 4.78
C VAL A 30 -4.16 7.94 3.64
N THR A 31 -3.98 9.04 2.92
CA THR A 31 -4.82 9.34 1.75
C THR A 31 -4.63 8.34 0.62
N GLY A 32 -3.40 7.86 0.37
CA GLY A 32 -3.14 6.81 -0.61
C GLY A 32 -3.88 5.52 -0.29
N VAL A 33 -3.81 5.06 0.97
CA VAL A 33 -4.50 3.86 1.43
C VAL A 33 -6.02 4.03 1.37
N ILE A 34 -6.57 5.15 1.85
CA ILE A 34 -8.02 5.45 1.78
C ILE A 34 -8.52 5.40 0.33
N ARG A 35 -7.73 5.90 -0.63
CA ARG A 35 -8.07 5.83 -2.05
C ARG A 35 -8.02 4.40 -2.59
N LEU A 36 -7.02 3.61 -2.19
CA LEU A 36 -6.91 2.20 -2.61
C LEU A 36 -8.02 1.33 -2.02
N THR A 37 -8.44 1.59 -0.79
CA THR A 37 -9.51 0.84 -0.12
C THR A 37 -10.91 1.34 -0.45
N GLU A 38 -11.01 2.45 -1.19
CA GLU A 38 -12.27 3.14 -1.51
C GLU A 38 -13.11 3.37 -0.25
N GLU A 39 -12.46 3.76 0.85
CA GLU A 39 -13.12 3.87 2.14
C GLU A 39 -14.22 4.95 2.17
N PHE A 40 -14.05 6.02 1.40
CA PHE A 40 -15.01 7.13 1.33
C PHE A 40 -15.42 7.39 -0.13
N ASP A 41 -16.72 7.52 -0.36
CA ASP A 41 -17.35 7.97 -1.61
C ASP A 41 -17.85 9.43 -1.53
N GLY A 42 -17.71 10.06 -0.36
CA GLY A 42 -18.11 11.43 -0.08
C GLY A 42 -17.67 11.90 1.32
N PRO A 43 -18.05 13.12 1.73
CA PRO A 43 -17.77 13.62 3.07
C PRO A 43 -18.43 12.73 4.14
N SER A 44 -17.64 12.24 5.08
CA SER A 44 -18.12 11.42 6.21
C SER A 44 -17.44 11.84 7.52
N ILE A 45 -18.05 11.50 8.66
CA ILE A 45 -17.56 11.89 9.99
C ILE A 45 -16.25 11.15 10.32
N GLU A 46 -16.13 9.91 9.85
CA GLU A 46 -15.00 9.01 10.02
C GLU A 46 -13.70 9.55 9.37
N ILE A 47 -13.79 10.56 8.48
CA ILE A 47 -12.63 11.32 8.01
C ILE A 47 -11.89 11.97 9.19
N GLY A 48 -12.61 12.40 10.23
CA GLY A 48 -12.04 12.92 11.47
C GLY A 48 -11.21 11.89 12.24
N ASP A 49 -11.62 10.61 12.20
CA ASP A 49 -10.88 9.52 12.82
C ASP A 49 -9.57 9.27 12.07
N ARG A 50 -9.60 9.30 10.73
CA ARG A 50 -8.40 9.21 9.89
C ARG A 50 -7.44 10.38 10.14
N ASN A 51 -7.97 11.59 10.33
CA ASN A 51 -7.16 12.73 10.72
C ASN A 51 -6.51 12.55 12.10
N SER A 52 -7.25 12.00 13.05
CA SER A 52 -6.73 11.68 14.38
C SER A 52 -5.65 10.61 14.32
N GLN A 53 -5.81 9.58 13.48
CA GLN A 53 -4.79 8.55 13.29
C GLN A 53 -3.48 9.09 12.71
N MET A 54 -3.54 10.03 11.76
CA MET A 54 -2.32 10.67 11.23
C MET A 54 -1.55 11.45 12.30
N SER A 55 -2.23 11.94 13.34
CA SER A 55 -1.56 12.65 14.45
C SER A 55 -0.58 11.76 15.21
N PHE A 56 -0.87 10.46 15.36
CA PHE A 56 0.05 9.48 15.96
C PHE A 56 1.28 9.22 15.09
N MET A 57 1.23 9.60 13.81
CA MET A 57 2.34 9.51 12.86
C MET A 57 3.09 10.85 12.73
N GLY A 58 2.72 11.89 13.50
CA GLY A 58 3.39 13.19 13.53
C GLY A 58 2.79 14.26 12.61
N GLN A 59 1.64 14.04 11.99
CA GLN A 59 0.99 15.04 11.14
C GLN A 59 -0.53 15.04 11.32
N GLN A 60 -1.08 16.13 11.86
CA GLN A 60 -2.52 16.36 11.88
C GLN A 60 -2.90 17.40 10.82
N LEU A 61 -3.94 17.15 10.03
CA LEU A 61 -4.39 18.08 9.00
C LEU A 61 -4.84 19.41 9.62
N LEU A 62 -4.45 20.50 8.94
CA LEU A 62 -4.79 21.87 9.31
C LEU A 62 -4.30 22.28 10.72
N ASN A 63 -3.41 21.51 11.33
CA ASN A 63 -2.86 21.77 12.64
C ASN A 63 -1.33 21.56 12.65
N PRO A 64 -0.56 22.46 12.01
CA PRO A 64 0.90 22.39 12.07
C PRO A 64 1.40 22.68 13.49
N PRO A 65 2.49 22.03 13.95
CA PRO A 65 3.00 22.18 15.31
C PRO A 65 3.57 23.59 15.59
N SER A 66 4.09 24.28 14.57
CA SER A 66 4.62 25.63 14.67
C SER A 66 4.48 26.41 13.36
N VAL A 67 4.94 27.66 13.33
CA VAL A 67 5.00 28.48 12.11
C VAL A 67 5.93 27.90 11.04
N GLU A 68 6.81 26.96 11.39
CA GLU A 68 7.68 26.26 10.43
C GLU A 68 6.93 25.17 9.64
N GLY A 69 5.73 24.79 10.08
CA GLY A 69 4.96 23.70 9.50
C GLY A 69 5.27 22.33 10.11
N TRP A 70 5.01 21.25 9.36
CA TRP A 70 5.33 19.89 9.78
C TRP A 70 6.78 19.52 9.42
N HIS A 71 7.44 18.75 10.28
CA HIS A 71 8.73 18.15 9.98
C HIS A 71 8.62 17.22 8.74
N GLN A 72 9.64 17.26 7.88
CA GLN A 72 9.68 16.51 6.62
C GLN A 72 10.97 15.67 6.53
N GLY A 73 11.12 14.90 5.46
CA GLY A 73 12.28 14.03 5.27
C GLY A 73 12.21 12.77 6.11
N VAL A 74 13.33 12.34 6.68
CA VAL A 74 13.41 11.17 7.57
C VAL A 74 13.36 11.53 9.05
N GLU A 75 13.49 12.82 9.38
CA GLU A 75 13.62 13.31 10.76
C GLU A 75 12.34 13.16 11.59
N TRP A 76 11.16 13.14 10.95
CA TRP A 76 9.88 12.93 11.63
C TRP A 76 9.62 11.45 11.96
N ILE A 77 10.41 10.51 11.42
CA ILE A 77 10.18 9.08 11.60
C ILE A 77 10.85 8.61 12.90
N GLU A 78 10.03 8.41 13.91
CA GLU A 78 10.39 7.71 15.14
C GLU A 78 9.84 6.27 15.13
N THR A 79 10.42 5.38 15.94
CA THR A 79 9.99 3.97 16.04
C THR A 79 8.49 3.82 16.25
N GLY A 80 7.87 4.68 17.07
CA GLY A 80 6.42 4.69 17.28
C GLY A 80 5.64 5.04 16.02
N SER A 81 6.00 6.14 15.35
CA SER A 81 5.36 6.57 14.10
C SER A 81 5.48 5.54 12.98
N LEU A 82 6.59 4.78 12.93
CA LEU A 82 6.79 3.71 11.95
C LEU A 82 5.81 2.55 12.18
N ILE A 83 5.63 2.14 13.43
CA ILE A 83 4.70 1.06 13.80
C ILE A 83 3.26 1.46 13.46
N GLU A 84 2.84 2.68 13.79
CA GLU A 84 1.49 3.17 13.49
C GLU A 84 1.19 3.16 11.98
N ARG A 85 2.18 3.52 11.17
CA ARG A 85 2.04 3.51 9.70
C ARG A 85 1.89 2.11 9.12
N LEU A 86 2.71 1.17 9.60
CA LEU A 86 2.63 -0.22 9.19
C LEU A 86 1.29 -0.82 9.59
N ASN A 87 0.87 -0.60 10.84
CA ASN A 87 -0.42 -1.08 11.36
C ASN A 87 -1.59 -0.50 10.58
N PHE A 88 -1.58 0.81 10.30
CA PHE A 88 -2.64 1.46 9.54
C PHE A 88 -2.76 0.86 8.13
N ALA A 89 -1.66 0.78 7.39
CA ALA A 89 -1.67 0.24 6.03
C ALA A 89 -2.09 -1.25 6.01
N ALA A 90 -1.53 -2.06 6.90
CA ALA A 90 -1.85 -3.48 7.04
C ALA A 90 -3.31 -3.73 7.42
N GLN A 91 -3.86 -2.93 8.34
CA GLN A 91 -5.24 -3.06 8.78
C GLN A 91 -6.20 -2.70 7.64
N GLN A 92 -6.00 -1.57 6.97
CA GLN A 92 -6.92 -1.11 5.94
C GLN A 92 -6.86 -1.98 4.67
N LEU A 93 -5.67 -2.36 4.22
CA LEU A 93 -5.49 -3.15 2.99
C LEU A 93 -5.74 -4.65 3.18
N GLY A 94 -5.72 -5.13 4.42
CA GLY A 94 -6.10 -6.50 4.77
C GLY A 94 -7.55 -6.64 5.25
N ASP A 95 -8.38 -5.61 5.12
CA ASP A 95 -9.79 -5.65 5.51
C ASP A 95 -10.65 -5.99 4.28
N LEU A 96 -11.10 -7.25 4.22
CA LEU A 96 -11.97 -7.75 3.16
C LEU A 96 -13.32 -7.05 3.11
N GLU A 97 -13.75 -6.29 4.12
CA GLU A 97 -15.02 -5.56 4.07
C GLU A 97 -14.93 -4.26 3.27
N LYS A 98 -13.72 -3.76 3.01
CA LYS A 98 -13.51 -2.52 2.25
C LYS A 98 -13.80 -2.73 0.75
N PRO A 99 -14.56 -1.83 0.09
CA PRO A 99 -14.91 -1.97 -1.32
C PRO A 99 -13.70 -2.12 -2.24
N GLY A 100 -12.67 -1.29 -2.03
CA GLY A 100 -11.44 -1.33 -2.83
C GLY A 100 -10.68 -2.65 -2.65
N VAL A 101 -10.64 -3.21 -1.44
CA VAL A 101 -10.01 -4.52 -1.18
C VAL A 101 -10.79 -5.65 -1.85
N LYS A 102 -12.13 -5.65 -1.76
CA LYS A 102 -12.98 -6.60 -2.51
C LYS A 102 -12.71 -6.53 -4.01
N SER A 103 -12.57 -5.31 -4.55
CA SER A 103 -12.25 -5.08 -5.96
C SER A 103 -10.85 -5.60 -6.32
N MET A 104 -9.83 -5.31 -5.51
CA MET A 104 -8.46 -5.81 -5.72
C MET A 104 -8.41 -7.34 -5.73
N VAL A 105 -9.01 -7.98 -4.72
CA VAL A 105 -9.06 -9.45 -4.62
C VAL A 105 -9.79 -10.05 -5.82
N ARG A 106 -10.93 -9.47 -6.22
CA ARG A 106 -11.65 -9.89 -7.42
C ARG A 106 -10.77 -9.80 -8.66
N ASN A 107 -10.10 -8.67 -8.88
CA ASN A 107 -9.23 -8.44 -10.04
C ASN A 107 -8.04 -9.42 -10.07
N ILE A 108 -7.47 -9.75 -8.91
CA ILE A 108 -6.36 -10.70 -8.79
C ILE A 108 -6.81 -12.11 -9.19
N LEU A 109 -8.00 -12.51 -8.74
CA LEU A 109 -8.57 -13.84 -8.96
C LEU A 109 -9.30 -13.97 -10.30
N GLN A 110 -9.57 -12.87 -11.00
CA GLN A 110 -10.19 -12.85 -12.32
C GLN A 110 -9.20 -13.36 -13.39
N ASP A 111 -9.72 -14.08 -14.38
CA ASP A 111 -9.02 -14.68 -15.54
C ASP A 111 -8.18 -15.96 -15.34
N GLU A 112 -8.42 -16.74 -14.29
CA GLU A 112 -7.59 -17.93 -14.01
C GLU A 112 -8.26 -19.24 -14.51
N SER A 113 -7.93 -19.63 -15.75
CA SER A 113 -8.21 -20.97 -16.31
C SER A 113 -7.32 -22.05 -15.67
N GLU A 114 -6.20 -21.66 -15.08
CA GLU A 114 -5.20 -22.49 -14.42
C GLU A 114 -4.96 -22.01 -12.98
N PRO A 115 -4.27 -22.79 -12.11
CA PRO A 115 -3.89 -22.34 -10.78
C PRO A 115 -2.84 -21.21 -10.84
N ILE A 116 -3.07 -20.13 -10.12
CA ILE A 116 -2.12 -19.01 -10.03
C ILE A 116 -0.84 -19.43 -9.29
N SER A 117 0.32 -19.28 -9.92
CA SER A 117 1.61 -19.47 -9.23
C SER A 117 1.81 -18.41 -8.14
N ALA A 118 2.58 -18.74 -7.09
CA ALA A 118 2.89 -17.81 -6.00
C ALA A 118 3.58 -16.52 -6.50
N GLU A 119 4.49 -16.63 -7.46
CA GLU A 119 5.19 -15.51 -8.09
C GLU A 119 4.20 -14.58 -8.80
N ARG A 120 3.31 -15.16 -9.61
CA ARG A 120 2.30 -14.39 -10.34
C ARG A 120 1.32 -13.71 -9.40
N LEU A 121 0.96 -14.38 -8.31
CA LEU A 121 0.08 -13.81 -7.28
C LEU A 121 0.73 -12.59 -6.62
N VAL A 122 2.00 -12.69 -6.22
CA VAL A 122 2.76 -11.57 -5.66
C VAL A 122 2.82 -10.40 -6.65
N ASP A 123 3.12 -10.67 -7.92
CA ASP A 123 3.15 -9.63 -8.96
C ASP A 123 1.79 -8.94 -9.11
N LYS A 124 0.68 -9.69 -9.15
CA LYS A 124 -0.66 -9.10 -9.21
C LYS A 124 -1.00 -8.25 -7.98
N CYS A 125 -0.59 -8.67 -6.78
CA CYS A 125 -0.78 -7.87 -5.56
C CYS A 125 0.01 -6.55 -5.60
N LEU A 126 1.26 -6.59 -6.07
CA LEU A 126 2.10 -5.40 -6.26
C LEU A 126 1.49 -4.44 -7.30
N ASP A 127 0.92 -4.99 -8.39
CA ASP A 127 0.22 -4.23 -9.41
C ASP A 127 -1.02 -3.51 -8.84
N GLN A 128 -1.87 -4.22 -8.08
CA GLN A 128 -3.07 -3.63 -7.47
C GLN A 128 -2.75 -2.53 -6.45
N LEU A 129 -1.61 -2.62 -5.76
CA LEU A 129 -1.19 -1.63 -4.76
C LEU A 129 -0.42 -0.44 -5.34
N GLY A 130 -0.49 -0.24 -6.67
CA GLY A 130 0.08 0.91 -7.36
C GLY A 130 1.35 0.59 -8.13
N ALA A 131 1.46 -0.63 -8.69
CA ALA A 131 2.62 -1.10 -9.45
C ALA A 131 3.94 -0.87 -8.68
N ILE A 132 3.99 -1.37 -7.44
CA ILE A 132 5.14 -1.16 -6.56
C ILE A 132 6.28 -2.08 -6.98
N GLU A 133 7.43 -1.50 -7.28
CA GLU A 133 8.66 -2.24 -7.47
C GLU A 133 9.31 -2.51 -6.11
N VAL A 134 9.67 -3.76 -5.87
CA VAL A 134 10.29 -4.22 -4.61
C VAL A 134 11.65 -4.83 -4.86
N SER A 135 12.50 -4.82 -3.83
CA SER A 135 13.82 -5.46 -3.94
C SER A 135 13.70 -6.98 -4.19
N PRO A 136 14.72 -7.62 -4.80
CA PRO A 136 14.71 -9.07 -4.99
C PRO A 136 14.54 -9.87 -3.69
N ASP A 137 15.07 -9.36 -2.59
CA ASP A 137 14.94 -9.97 -1.26
C ASP A 137 13.51 -9.86 -0.73
N THR A 138 12.90 -8.67 -0.82
CA THR A 138 11.49 -8.45 -0.49
C THR A 138 10.60 -9.36 -1.33
N LYS A 139 10.82 -9.41 -2.65
CA LYS A 139 10.06 -10.27 -3.57
C LYS A 139 10.17 -11.74 -3.18
N SER A 140 11.38 -12.22 -2.89
CA SER A 140 11.62 -13.60 -2.48
C SER A 140 10.91 -13.95 -1.16
N ALA A 141 10.85 -13.01 -0.21
CA ALA A 141 10.13 -13.18 1.04
C ALA A 141 8.60 -13.25 0.83
N LEU A 142 8.04 -12.37 -0.02
CA LEU A 142 6.62 -12.37 -0.38
C LEU A 142 6.22 -13.68 -1.08
N VAL A 143 7.03 -14.15 -2.03
CA VAL A 143 6.80 -15.42 -2.74
C VAL A 143 6.82 -16.59 -1.77
N ARG A 144 7.81 -16.65 -0.87
CA ARG A 144 7.88 -17.69 0.16
C ARG A 144 6.63 -17.71 1.04
N PHE A 145 6.13 -16.53 1.43
CA PHE A 145 4.87 -16.41 2.18
C PHE A 145 3.69 -16.95 1.36
N ALA A 146 3.54 -16.54 0.11
CA ALA A 146 2.46 -17.00 -0.77
C ALA A 146 2.50 -18.52 -1.00
N SER A 147 3.68 -19.12 -1.21
CA SER A 147 3.82 -20.58 -1.35
C SER A 147 3.45 -21.34 -0.09
N SER A 148 3.67 -20.77 1.11
CA SER A 148 3.34 -21.43 2.38
C SER A 148 1.83 -21.54 2.64
N GLN A 149 1.03 -20.64 2.06
CA GLN A 149 -0.42 -20.57 2.25
C GLN A 149 -1.22 -21.55 1.38
N SER A 150 -0.57 -22.51 0.71
CA SER A 150 -1.21 -23.62 -0.03
C SER A 150 -2.36 -23.20 -0.96
N PHE A 151 -2.07 -22.39 -1.99
CA PHE A 151 -3.02 -22.06 -3.06
C PHE A 151 -3.40 -23.26 -3.97
N GLU A 152 -2.91 -24.47 -3.66
CA GLU A 152 -2.97 -25.63 -4.57
C GLU A 152 -4.26 -26.47 -4.50
N SER A 153 -5.23 -26.19 -3.62
CA SER A 153 -6.42 -27.04 -3.47
C SER A 153 -7.74 -26.29 -3.63
N ARG A 154 -8.22 -26.18 -4.88
CA ARG A 154 -9.60 -25.76 -5.22
C ARG A 154 -10.60 -26.86 -4.82
N SER A 155 -11.02 -26.94 -3.56
CA SER A 155 -12.29 -27.57 -3.18
C SER A 155 -13.41 -26.53 -3.11
N ALA A 156 -14.67 -26.87 -3.35
CA ALA A 156 -15.76 -25.89 -3.52
C ALA A 156 -16.08 -25.00 -2.28
N ASP A 157 -15.48 -25.26 -1.11
CA ASP A 157 -15.45 -24.40 0.09
C ASP A 157 -14.28 -23.38 0.09
N SER A 158 -13.44 -23.36 -0.95
CA SER A 158 -12.14 -22.65 -1.01
C SER A 158 -12.21 -21.17 -1.38
N SER A 159 -13.36 -20.61 -1.74
CA SER A 159 -13.43 -19.21 -2.20
C SER A 159 -13.04 -18.23 -1.11
N ASP A 160 -13.58 -18.42 0.08
CA ASP A 160 -13.41 -17.48 1.20
C ASP A 160 -12.00 -17.60 1.78
N GLU A 161 -11.46 -18.82 1.85
CA GLU A 161 -10.07 -19.06 2.25
C GLU A 161 -9.08 -18.47 1.23
N THR A 162 -9.34 -18.62 -0.07
CA THR A 162 -8.51 -18.02 -1.13
C THR A 162 -8.55 -16.49 -1.04
N GLN A 163 -9.73 -15.89 -0.87
CA GLN A 163 -9.86 -14.44 -0.70
C GLN A 163 -9.11 -13.95 0.53
N LYS A 164 -9.19 -14.70 1.64
CA LYS A 164 -8.45 -14.41 2.87
C LYS A 164 -6.94 -14.46 2.64
N ASN A 165 -6.44 -15.50 1.98
CA ASN A 165 -5.01 -15.62 1.69
C ASN A 165 -4.49 -14.47 0.80
N VAL A 166 -5.28 -14.05 -0.20
CA VAL A 166 -4.96 -12.86 -0.99
C VAL A 166 -4.96 -11.59 -0.14
N SER A 167 -5.95 -11.42 0.75
CA SER A 167 -6.01 -10.27 1.65
C SER A 167 -4.83 -10.23 2.64
N ASP A 168 -4.38 -11.38 3.13
CA ASP A 168 -3.21 -11.50 4.00
C ASP A 168 -1.91 -11.17 3.24
N LEU A 169 -1.83 -11.54 1.95
CA LEU A 169 -0.72 -11.12 1.10
C LEU A 169 -0.75 -9.61 0.82
N LEU A 170 -1.91 -9.01 0.54
CA LEU A 170 -2.05 -7.55 0.40
C LEU A 170 -1.63 -6.82 1.68
N ARG A 171 -2.02 -7.35 2.84
CA ARG A 171 -1.57 -6.85 4.15
C ARG A 171 -0.06 -6.91 4.31
N LEU A 172 0.57 -8.01 3.86
CA LEU A 172 2.02 -8.17 3.94
C LEU A 172 2.74 -7.18 3.00
N VAL A 173 2.24 -7.01 1.77
CA VAL A 173 2.78 -6.03 0.81
C VAL A 173 2.64 -4.61 1.35
N ALA A 174 1.53 -4.26 2.01
CA ALA A 174 1.36 -2.96 2.66
C ALA A 174 2.41 -2.67 3.75
N SER A 175 3.01 -3.72 4.31
CA SER A 175 4.01 -3.65 5.38
C SER A 175 5.46 -3.60 4.89
N VAL A 176 5.71 -3.69 3.58
CA VAL A 176 7.08 -3.63 3.05
C VAL A 176 7.62 -2.20 3.02
N PRO A 177 8.93 -1.99 3.17
CA PRO A 177 9.54 -0.65 3.15
C PRO A 177 9.23 0.16 1.88
N GLU A 178 9.12 -0.50 0.74
CA GLU A 178 8.86 0.12 -0.57
C GLU A 178 7.44 0.71 -0.63
N PHE A 179 6.44 0.09 0.03
CA PHE A 179 5.10 0.66 0.14
C PHE A 179 5.09 1.99 0.91
N GLN A 180 6.07 2.22 1.79
CA GLN A 180 6.18 3.45 2.60
C GLN A 180 6.83 4.62 1.83
N ARG A 181 7.30 4.39 0.61
CA ARG A 181 8.09 5.34 -0.18
C ARG A 181 7.41 5.74 -1.48
N THR A 182 7.83 6.86 -2.06
CA THR A 182 7.40 7.38 -3.38
C THR A 182 8.56 8.02 -4.13
#